data_AF-A0A8S3U6Y4-F1
#
_entry.id   AF-A0A8S3U6Y4-F1
#
_cell.length_a   1.000
_cell.length_b   1.000
_cell.length_c   1.000
_cell.angle_alpha   90.00
_cell.angle_beta   90.00
_cell.angle_gamma   90.00
#
_symmetry.space_group_name_H-M   'P 1'
#
loop_
_entity.id
_entity.type
_entity.pdbx_description
1 polymer ?
#
loop_
_entity_poly.entity_id
_entity_poly.type
_entity_poly.pdbx_seq_one_letter_code
_entity_poly.pdbx_strand_id
1 'polypeptide(L)'
;MWMFDRLCGENISLDNNCTTAKRQHPIDTYGYGICFTNTPLVICEVFEIQVDKIVTKWNSAVCLGVTTHKPHNLTKIGYGLLLKESWLLHGSSLWENGNDIGPYSLKINDVQVGDKLGMMIAPDSTHNFYLNGIDNGKAFCNLPEDVYGVVDVYGNCCEVSIINQATEAQVAIKKAPTFSGRPVEWNVQTVCDFIESIPECAPYVAKFQSERINGAALLELDKKDLKDFFEMPLGLAVNVCSHLKKYEEKKNR
;
A
#
# COMPACT_ATOMS: atom_id res chain seq x y z
N MET A 1 0.42 1.88 5.62
CA MET A 1 -0.15 0.54 5.83
C MET A 1 -1.61 0.63 5.50
N TRP A 2 -2.03 -0.09 4.48
CA TRP A 2 -3.39 -0.15 3.96
C TRP A 2 -4.30 -0.89 4.92
N MET A 3 -5.50 -0.36 5.10
CA MET A 3 -6.60 -1.00 5.80
C MET A 3 -7.88 -0.80 4.99
N PHE A 4 -8.87 -1.65 5.22
CA PHE A 4 -10.23 -1.38 4.83
C PHE A 4 -10.83 -0.33 5.77
N ASP A 5 -11.67 0.54 5.22
CA ASP A 5 -12.50 1.44 6.01
C ASP A 5 -13.49 0.63 6.85
N ARG A 6 -13.82 1.12 8.05
CA ARG A 6 -14.80 0.47 8.92
C ARG A 6 -16.20 0.49 8.32
N LEU A 7 -16.49 1.47 7.47
CA LEU A 7 -17.71 1.48 6.69
C LEU A 7 -17.56 0.51 5.50
N CYS A 8 -18.25 -0.61 5.60
CA CYS A 8 -18.30 -1.66 4.58
C CYS A 8 -19.75 -2.14 4.38
N GLY A 9 -19.96 -2.96 3.35
CA GLY A 9 -21.26 -3.54 3.03
C GLY A 9 -21.82 -4.36 4.17
N GLU A 10 -23.15 -4.46 4.25
CA GLU A 10 -23.88 -5.08 5.37
C GLU A 10 -23.49 -6.54 5.62
N ASN A 11 -23.04 -7.27 4.59
CA ASN A 11 -22.66 -8.68 4.72
C ASN A 11 -21.18 -8.88 5.07
N ILE A 12 -20.41 -7.81 5.30
CA ILE A 12 -18.97 -7.88 5.58
C ILE A 12 -18.70 -7.83 7.08
N SER A 13 -17.82 -8.71 7.52
CA SER A 13 -17.06 -8.58 8.77
C SER A 13 -15.61 -8.26 8.45
N LEU A 14 -15.04 -7.29 9.18
CA LEU A 14 -13.64 -6.93 9.08
C LEU A 14 -12.86 -7.52 10.26
N ASP A 15 -11.80 -8.26 9.94
CA ASP A 15 -10.91 -8.92 10.89
C ASP A 15 -9.46 -8.40 10.75
N ASN A 16 -8.55 -8.92 11.57
CA ASN A 16 -7.10 -8.65 11.50
C ASN A 16 -6.74 -7.15 11.50
N ASN A 17 -7.40 -6.36 12.35
CA ASN A 17 -7.27 -4.90 12.38
C ASN A 17 -7.68 -4.22 11.07
N CYS A 18 -8.81 -4.67 10.50
CA CYS A 18 -9.37 -4.16 9.25
C CYS A 18 -8.48 -4.43 8.03
N THR A 19 -7.67 -5.48 8.03
CA THR A 19 -6.91 -5.91 6.84
C THR A 19 -7.54 -7.11 6.15
N THR A 20 -8.46 -7.82 6.80
CA THR A 20 -9.20 -8.94 6.20
C THR A 20 -10.67 -8.59 6.11
N ALA A 21 -11.27 -8.77 4.95
CA ALA A 21 -12.69 -8.60 4.70
C ALA A 21 -13.32 -9.95 4.36
N LYS A 22 -14.38 -10.29 5.09
CA LYS A 22 -15.05 -11.59 4.98
C LYS A 22 -16.55 -11.43 4.86
N ARG A 23 -17.16 -12.19 3.96
CA ARG A 23 -18.62 -12.30 3.88
C ARG A 23 -19.13 -13.26 4.95
N GLN A 24 -19.99 -12.79 5.86
CA GLN A 24 -20.39 -13.52 7.07
C GLN A 24 -21.16 -14.82 6.78
N HIS A 25 -22.08 -14.78 5.80
CA HIS A 25 -22.91 -15.92 5.41
C HIS A 25 -22.70 -16.25 3.93
N PRO A 26 -21.53 -16.79 3.54
CA PRO A 26 -21.12 -16.87 2.14
C PRO A 26 -21.92 -17.88 1.33
N ILE A 27 -22.66 -18.79 1.99
CA ILE A 27 -23.57 -19.74 1.35
C ILE A 27 -24.97 -19.14 1.17
N ASP A 28 -25.41 -18.24 2.05
CA ASP A 28 -26.78 -17.68 2.02
C ASP A 28 -26.85 -16.35 1.26
N THR A 29 -25.74 -15.61 1.25
CA THR A 29 -25.60 -14.30 0.60
C THR A 29 -24.45 -14.30 -0.41
N TYR A 30 -24.61 -13.51 -1.47
CA TYR A 30 -23.64 -13.43 -2.57
C TYR A 30 -23.19 -12.00 -2.92
N GLY A 31 -23.76 -10.97 -2.29
CA GLY A 31 -23.48 -9.57 -2.59
C GLY A 31 -23.58 -8.68 -1.36
N TYR A 32 -23.64 -7.36 -1.58
CA TYR A 32 -23.47 -6.33 -0.54
C TYR A 32 -22.14 -6.50 0.22
N GLY A 33 -21.09 -6.84 -0.54
CA GLY A 33 -19.78 -7.22 -0.03
C GLY A 33 -18.71 -6.13 -0.18
N ILE A 34 -19.10 -4.88 -0.47
CA ILE A 34 -18.15 -3.81 -0.79
C ILE A 34 -17.36 -3.38 0.45
N CYS A 35 -16.06 -3.27 0.26
CA CYS A 35 -15.11 -2.64 1.16
C CYS A 35 -14.39 -1.52 0.41
N PHE A 36 -13.97 -0.50 1.14
CA PHE A 36 -13.16 0.59 0.61
C PHE A 36 -11.81 0.61 1.30
N THR A 37 -10.77 1.15 0.65
CA THR A 37 -9.56 1.54 1.38
C THR A 37 -9.90 2.64 2.39
N ASN A 38 -9.21 2.67 3.53
CA ASN A 38 -9.43 3.69 4.56
C ASN A 38 -8.80 5.05 4.21
N THR A 39 -7.92 5.08 3.21
CA THR A 39 -7.28 6.27 2.64
C THR A 39 -7.32 6.23 1.12
N PRO A 40 -7.20 7.38 0.43
CA PRO A 40 -7.02 7.40 -1.02
C PRO A 40 -5.81 6.57 -1.45
N LEU A 41 -5.85 6.05 -2.68
CA LEU A 41 -4.70 5.40 -3.30
C LEU A 41 -3.57 6.41 -3.53
N VAL A 42 -2.33 5.97 -3.30
CA VAL A 42 -1.14 6.79 -3.52
C VAL A 42 -0.62 6.51 -4.94
N ILE A 43 -0.25 7.57 -5.66
CA ILE A 43 0.35 7.45 -6.99
C ILE A 43 1.62 6.60 -6.91
N CYS A 44 1.79 5.69 -7.87
CA CYS A 44 2.87 4.71 -7.96
C CYS A 44 2.91 3.67 -6.82
N GLU A 45 1.91 3.63 -5.93
CA GLU A 45 1.81 2.59 -4.92
C GLU A 45 0.79 1.53 -5.35
N VAL A 46 1.20 0.26 -5.34
CA VAL A 46 0.29 -0.86 -5.62
C VAL A 46 -0.47 -1.19 -4.35
N PHE A 47 -1.78 -1.01 -4.36
CA PHE A 47 -2.67 -1.61 -3.38
C PHE A 47 -2.99 -3.03 -3.80
N GLU A 48 -2.70 -4.02 -2.95
CA GLU A 48 -2.83 -5.43 -3.28
C GLU A 48 -3.68 -6.17 -2.24
N ILE A 49 -4.53 -7.09 -2.70
CA ILE A 49 -5.29 -8.03 -1.88
C ILE A 49 -4.98 -9.47 -2.32
N GLN A 50 -5.03 -10.39 -1.37
CA GLN A 50 -5.03 -11.84 -1.61
C GLN A 50 -6.45 -12.37 -1.53
N VAL A 51 -6.78 -13.34 -2.38
CA VAL A 51 -7.98 -14.15 -2.24
C VAL A 51 -7.74 -15.24 -1.20
N ASP A 52 -8.43 -15.18 -0.07
CA ASP A 52 -8.23 -16.14 1.03
C ASP A 52 -9.23 -17.29 1.00
N LYS A 53 -10.45 -17.04 0.52
CA LYS A 53 -11.49 -18.07 0.48
C LYS A 53 -12.48 -17.90 -0.66
N ILE A 54 -12.75 -19.00 -1.34
CA ILE A 54 -13.74 -19.14 -2.41
C ILE A 54 -14.76 -20.22 -2.02
N VAL A 55 -16.03 -20.01 -2.38
CA VAL A 55 -17.11 -21.01 -2.28
C VAL A 55 -17.60 -21.42 -3.67
N THR A 56 -18.03 -22.67 -3.82
CA THR A 56 -18.44 -23.24 -5.12
C THR A 56 -19.91 -22.99 -5.49
N LYS A 57 -20.72 -22.47 -4.56
CA LYS A 57 -22.17 -22.27 -4.78
C LYS A 57 -22.48 -21.19 -5.82
N TRP A 58 -21.64 -20.17 -5.91
CA TRP A 58 -21.89 -18.99 -6.74
C TRP A 58 -21.00 -19.03 -7.98
N ASN A 59 -21.54 -18.62 -9.12
CA ASN A 59 -20.81 -18.55 -10.39
C ASN A 59 -20.65 -17.08 -10.81
N SER A 60 -19.87 -16.33 -10.04
CA SER A 60 -19.50 -14.95 -10.34
C SER A 60 -18.23 -14.58 -9.59
N ALA A 61 -17.49 -13.59 -10.08
CA ALA A 61 -16.19 -13.18 -9.54
C ALA A 61 -16.29 -12.03 -8.54
N VAL A 62 -15.20 -11.85 -7.79
CA VAL A 62 -14.88 -10.59 -7.10
C VAL A 62 -14.92 -9.41 -8.07
N CYS A 63 -15.23 -8.23 -7.56
CA CYS A 63 -15.11 -6.98 -8.30
C CYS A 63 -14.12 -6.06 -7.58
N LEU A 64 -13.29 -5.37 -8.37
CA LEU A 64 -12.14 -4.60 -7.89
C LEU A 64 -12.01 -3.30 -8.68
N GLY A 65 -11.69 -2.19 -8.04
CA GLY A 65 -11.38 -0.95 -8.77
C GLY A 65 -11.32 0.26 -7.85
N VAL A 66 -11.77 1.41 -8.33
CA VAL A 66 -11.66 2.68 -7.61
C VAL A 66 -12.94 3.51 -7.66
N THR A 67 -13.10 4.43 -6.70
CA THR A 67 -14.21 5.40 -6.65
C THR A 67 -13.73 6.75 -6.11
N THR A 68 -14.44 7.83 -6.46
CA THR A 68 -14.25 9.14 -5.79
C THR A 68 -15.06 9.28 -4.50
N HIS A 69 -15.97 8.35 -4.23
CA HIS A 69 -16.73 8.36 -2.99
C HIS A 69 -15.81 8.18 -1.79
N LYS A 70 -15.87 9.13 -0.87
CA LYS A 70 -15.18 9.05 0.42
C LYS A 70 -15.98 8.14 1.35
N PRO A 71 -15.40 7.04 1.88
CA PRO A 71 -16.14 6.07 2.68
C PRO A 71 -16.90 6.72 3.84
N HIS A 72 -16.29 7.64 4.57
CA HIS A 72 -16.90 8.36 5.69
C HIS A 72 -18.14 9.21 5.34
N ASN A 73 -18.42 9.48 4.07
CA ASN A 73 -19.58 10.24 3.61
C ASN A 73 -20.75 9.36 3.15
N LEU A 74 -20.56 8.05 3.04
CA LEU A 74 -21.60 7.14 2.57
C LEU A 74 -22.51 6.73 3.74
N THR A 75 -23.83 6.84 3.52
CA THR A 75 -24.85 6.42 4.50
C THR A 75 -25.37 5.01 4.24
N LYS A 76 -25.25 4.52 3.00
CA LYS A 76 -25.60 3.16 2.59
C LYS A 76 -24.68 2.70 1.47
N ILE A 77 -24.27 1.44 1.54
CA ILE A 77 -23.43 0.79 0.55
C ILE A 77 -24.30 -0.18 -0.26
N GLY A 78 -24.37 0.05 -1.57
CA GLY A 78 -25.16 -0.74 -2.51
C GLY A 78 -24.40 -1.94 -3.09
N TYR A 79 -24.73 -2.29 -4.34
CA TYR A 79 -24.00 -3.29 -5.12
C TYR A 79 -22.81 -2.65 -5.83
N GLY A 80 -21.67 -3.35 -5.93
CA GLY A 80 -20.42 -2.79 -6.48
C GLY A 80 -20.61 -2.24 -7.88
N LEU A 81 -21.20 -3.05 -8.77
CA LEU A 81 -21.46 -2.64 -10.16
C LEU A 81 -22.49 -1.51 -10.31
N LEU A 82 -23.24 -1.14 -9.27
CA LEU A 82 -24.18 -0.02 -9.32
C LEU A 82 -23.63 1.24 -8.65
N LEU A 83 -22.39 1.17 -8.13
CA LEU A 83 -21.71 2.33 -7.58
C LEU A 83 -21.52 3.37 -8.69
N LYS A 84 -21.86 4.62 -8.38
CA LYS A 84 -21.58 5.76 -9.26
C LYS A 84 -20.21 6.33 -8.92
N GLU A 85 -19.67 7.12 -9.83
CA GLU A 85 -18.35 7.74 -9.67
C GLU A 85 -17.27 6.70 -9.37
N SER A 86 -17.32 5.58 -10.12
CA SER A 86 -16.47 4.41 -9.91
C SER A 86 -16.04 3.75 -11.22
N TRP A 87 -14.86 3.16 -11.19
CA TRP A 87 -14.20 2.46 -12.29
C TRP A 87 -13.76 1.09 -11.80
N LEU A 88 -14.40 0.04 -12.28
CA LEU A 88 -14.34 -1.30 -11.70
C LEU A 88 -14.01 -2.36 -12.77
N LEU A 89 -13.29 -3.39 -12.37
CA LEU A 89 -13.12 -4.64 -13.11
C LEU A 89 -14.02 -5.70 -12.47
N HIS A 90 -14.82 -6.36 -13.29
CA HIS A 90 -15.62 -7.52 -12.89
C HIS A 90 -15.57 -8.58 -13.97
N GLY A 91 -15.15 -9.79 -13.59
CA GLY A 91 -14.91 -10.88 -14.51
C GLY A 91 -13.84 -10.57 -15.55
N SER A 92 -14.24 -10.13 -16.75
CA SER A 92 -13.31 -9.70 -17.81
C SER A 92 -13.74 -8.40 -18.47
N SER A 93 -14.65 -7.65 -17.84
CA SER A 93 -15.18 -6.40 -18.35
C SER A 93 -14.82 -5.25 -17.41
N LEU A 94 -14.55 -4.09 -18.00
CA LEU A 94 -14.43 -2.84 -17.27
C LEU A 94 -15.80 -2.20 -17.16
N TRP A 95 -16.04 -1.57 -16.02
CA TRP A 95 -17.29 -0.91 -15.68
C TRP A 95 -17.00 0.51 -15.23
N GLU A 96 -17.73 1.46 -15.80
CA GLU A 96 -17.62 2.87 -15.44
C GLU A 96 -19.00 3.42 -15.11
N ASN A 97 -19.14 3.97 -13.90
CA ASN A 97 -20.39 4.55 -13.41
C ASN A 97 -21.60 3.60 -13.53
N GLY A 98 -21.34 2.31 -13.35
CA GLY A 98 -22.29 1.21 -13.47
C GLY A 98 -22.70 0.82 -14.88
N ASN A 99 -21.92 1.18 -15.89
CA ASN A 99 -22.08 0.71 -17.27
C ASN A 99 -20.89 -0.15 -17.66
N ASP A 100 -21.12 -1.30 -18.31
CA ASP A 100 -20.07 -2.10 -18.95
C ASP A 100 -19.53 -1.33 -20.16
N ILE A 101 -18.23 -1.02 -20.14
CA ILE A 101 -17.54 -0.29 -21.21
C ILE A 101 -16.72 -1.21 -22.12
N GLY A 102 -16.74 -2.52 -21.87
CA GLY A 102 -16.13 -3.52 -22.74
C GLY A 102 -15.05 -4.36 -22.08
N PRO A 103 -14.45 -5.29 -22.87
CA PRO A 103 -13.54 -6.30 -22.35
C PRO A 103 -12.17 -5.73 -21.99
N TYR A 104 -11.51 -6.39 -21.04
CA TYR A 104 -10.14 -6.14 -20.63
C TYR A 104 -9.31 -7.43 -20.68
N SER A 105 -7.99 -7.26 -20.79
CA SER A 105 -7.02 -8.35 -20.94
C SER A 105 -7.02 -9.30 -19.74
N LEU A 106 -7.18 -8.75 -18.53
CA LEU A 106 -7.21 -9.52 -17.29
C LEU A 106 -8.58 -10.15 -17.05
N LYS A 107 -8.58 -11.46 -16.79
CA LYS A 107 -9.76 -12.21 -16.36
C LYS A 107 -9.64 -12.55 -14.88
N ILE A 108 -10.51 -11.97 -14.07
CA ILE A 108 -10.59 -12.24 -12.63
C ILE A 108 -11.66 -13.29 -12.28
N ASN A 109 -12.33 -13.88 -13.26
CA ASN A 109 -13.23 -15.03 -13.04
C ASN A 109 -12.49 -16.30 -12.60
N ASP A 110 -11.23 -16.44 -13.02
CA ASP A 110 -10.45 -17.66 -12.85
C ASP A 110 -9.56 -17.62 -11.59
N VAL A 111 -9.63 -16.54 -10.81
CA VAL A 111 -8.82 -16.38 -9.59
C VAL A 111 -9.09 -17.49 -8.60
N GLN A 112 -8.02 -17.98 -8.00
CA GLN A 112 -8.03 -19.04 -6.99
C GLN A 112 -7.60 -18.50 -5.63
N VAL A 113 -7.83 -19.31 -4.59
CA VAL A 113 -7.28 -19.01 -3.27
C VAL A 113 -5.75 -18.92 -3.38
N GLY A 114 -5.19 -17.84 -2.84
CA GLY A 114 -3.77 -17.50 -2.91
C GLY A 114 -3.40 -16.52 -4.03
N ASP A 115 -4.26 -16.32 -5.04
CA ASP A 115 -4.01 -15.31 -6.05
C ASP A 115 -4.10 -13.90 -5.47
N LYS A 116 -3.27 -13.02 -6.02
CA LYS A 116 -3.13 -11.63 -5.59
C LYS A 116 -3.64 -10.70 -6.66
N LEU A 117 -4.58 -9.84 -6.30
CA LEU A 117 -5.12 -8.82 -7.17
C LEU A 117 -4.66 -7.45 -6.68
N GLY A 118 -4.06 -6.68 -7.58
CA GLY A 118 -3.56 -5.35 -7.27
C GLY A 118 -4.13 -4.27 -8.17
N MET A 119 -3.99 -3.03 -7.73
CA MET A 119 -4.31 -1.83 -8.50
C MET A 119 -3.30 -0.72 -8.20
N MET A 120 -3.02 0.12 -9.19
CA MET A 120 -2.11 1.26 -9.04
C MET A 120 -2.59 2.43 -9.91
N ILE A 121 -2.43 3.64 -9.38
CA ILE A 121 -2.56 4.88 -10.15
C ILE A 121 -1.17 5.30 -10.60
N ALA A 122 -0.95 5.41 -11.91
CA ALA A 122 0.29 5.90 -12.49
C ALA A 122 0.35 7.45 -12.48
N PRO A 123 1.54 8.06 -12.64
CA PRO A 123 1.70 9.53 -12.63
C PRO A 123 0.91 10.28 -13.70
N ASP A 124 0.56 9.59 -14.79
CA ASP A 124 -0.25 10.13 -15.89
C ASP A 124 -1.76 9.93 -15.68
N SER A 125 -2.18 9.63 -14.46
CA SER A 125 -3.58 9.36 -14.08
C SER A 125 -4.20 8.16 -14.81
N THR A 126 -3.37 7.23 -15.26
CA THR A 126 -3.82 5.92 -15.73
C THR A 126 -3.93 4.94 -14.56
N HIS A 127 -4.86 4.01 -14.67
CA HIS A 127 -5.08 2.97 -13.67
C HIS A 127 -4.87 1.60 -14.29
N ASN A 128 -4.02 0.82 -13.63
CA ASN A 128 -3.67 -0.53 -14.06
C ASN A 128 -4.08 -1.55 -13.00
N PHE A 129 -4.51 -2.73 -13.44
CA PHE A 129 -4.72 -3.87 -12.58
C PHE A 129 -3.53 -4.82 -12.62
N TYR A 130 -3.26 -5.47 -11.50
CA TYR A 130 -2.19 -6.44 -11.33
C TYR A 130 -2.77 -7.80 -10.95
N LEU A 131 -2.19 -8.87 -11.48
CA LEU A 131 -2.45 -10.24 -11.05
C LEU A 131 -1.11 -10.89 -10.70
N ASN A 132 -0.95 -11.32 -9.45
CA ASN A 132 0.28 -11.95 -8.95
C ASN A 132 1.53 -11.13 -9.25
N GLY A 133 1.46 -9.81 -9.08
CA GLY A 133 2.53 -8.86 -9.36
C GLY A 133 2.75 -8.50 -10.84
N ILE A 134 1.98 -9.08 -11.76
CA ILE A 134 2.08 -8.80 -13.20
C ILE A 134 1.11 -7.67 -13.57
N ASP A 135 1.64 -6.57 -14.13
CA ASP A 135 0.85 -5.47 -14.70
C ASP A 135 0.07 -5.94 -15.94
N ASN A 136 -1.26 -5.72 -15.97
CA ASN A 136 -2.13 -6.08 -17.09
C ASN A 136 -2.43 -4.91 -18.04
N GLY A 137 -1.71 -3.81 -17.87
CA GLY A 137 -1.80 -2.62 -18.69
C GLY A 137 -2.94 -1.71 -18.29
N LYS A 138 -3.12 -0.66 -19.09
CA LYS A 138 -4.08 0.41 -18.81
C LYS A 138 -5.52 -0.08 -18.85
N ALA A 139 -6.21 0.04 -17.72
CA ALA A 139 -7.65 -0.18 -17.61
C ALA A 139 -8.44 1.12 -17.80
N PHE A 140 -8.08 2.17 -17.07
CA PHE A 140 -8.73 3.48 -17.14
C PHE A 140 -7.71 4.60 -17.34
N CYS A 141 -8.17 5.74 -17.85
CA CYS A 141 -7.38 6.96 -17.98
C CYS A 141 -8.17 8.17 -17.49
N ASN A 142 -7.45 9.25 -17.19
CA ASN A 142 -8.05 10.52 -16.73
C ASN A 142 -8.90 10.33 -15.47
N LEU A 143 -8.48 9.45 -14.56
CA LEU A 143 -9.15 9.32 -13.28
C LEU A 143 -9.06 10.63 -12.50
N PRO A 144 -10.10 10.98 -11.72
CA PRO A 144 -10.00 12.08 -10.77
C PRO A 144 -8.90 11.85 -9.73
N GLU A 145 -8.42 12.93 -9.13
CA GLU A 145 -7.54 12.86 -7.96
C GLU A 145 -8.30 12.32 -6.73
N ASP A 146 -7.56 11.86 -5.72
CA ASP A 146 -8.10 11.38 -4.43
C ASP A 146 -9.12 10.22 -4.53
N VAL A 147 -8.84 9.23 -5.38
CA VAL A 147 -9.66 8.02 -5.49
C VAL A 147 -9.36 6.99 -4.41
N TYR A 148 -10.40 6.29 -3.95
CA TYR A 148 -10.32 5.21 -2.98
C TYR A 148 -10.43 3.86 -3.69
N GLY A 149 -9.69 2.86 -3.20
CA GLY A 149 -9.82 1.49 -3.68
C GLY A 149 -11.16 0.89 -3.25
N VAL A 150 -11.75 0.09 -4.13
CA VAL A 150 -13.02 -0.62 -3.97
C VAL A 150 -12.77 -2.10 -4.16
N VAL A 151 -13.21 -2.91 -3.19
CA VAL A 151 -13.19 -4.37 -3.24
C VAL A 151 -14.59 -4.88 -2.92
N ASP A 152 -15.30 -5.44 -3.89
CA ASP A 152 -16.59 -6.10 -3.65
C ASP A 152 -16.36 -7.61 -3.53
N VAL A 153 -16.45 -8.11 -2.29
CA VAL A 153 -16.37 -9.55 -1.95
C VAL A 153 -17.67 -10.22 -2.38
N TYR A 154 -17.83 -10.31 -3.70
CA TYR A 154 -19.02 -10.74 -4.41
C TYR A 154 -18.87 -12.16 -4.95
N GLY A 155 -20.00 -12.85 -5.12
CA GLY A 155 -20.06 -14.11 -5.83
C GLY A 155 -19.32 -15.23 -5.11
N ASN A 156 -18.42 -15.91 -5.82
CA ASN A 156 -17.68 -17.06 -5.30
C ASN A 156 -16.62 -16.66 -4.28
N CYS A 157 -16.01 -15.49 -4.42
CA CYS A 157 -15.06 -14.95 -3.46
C CYS A 157 -15.81 -14.53 -2.19
N CYS A 158 -15.34 -14.99 -1.04
CA CYS A 158 -15.97 -14.72 0.25
C CYS A 158 -15.03 -14.23 1.34
N GLU A 159 -13.72 -14.23 1.10
CA GLU A 159 -12.73 -13.71 2.03
C GLU A 159 -11.50 -13.23 1.26
N VAL A 160 -11.04 -12.02 1.58
CA VAL A 160 -9.83 -11.40 1.03
C VAL A 160 -9.05 -10.68 2.12
N SER A 161 -7.73 -10.61 1.96
CA SER A 161 -6.84 -9.88 2.87
C SER A 161 -5.95 -8.92 2.12
N ILE A 162 -5.81 -7.71 2.63
CA ILE A 162 -4.85 -6.72 2.15
C ILE A 162 -3.44 -7.26 2.35
N ILE A 163 -2.68 -7.33 1.27
CA ILE A 163 -1.25 -7.53 1.32
C ILE A 163 -0.63 -6.17 1.53
N ASN A 164 -0.41 -5.85 2.79
CA ASN A 164 0.59 -4.86 3.12
C ASN A 164 1.92 -5.49 2.78
N GLN A 165 2.54 -5.08 1.66
CA GLN A 165 3.93 -5.41 1.44
C GLN A 165 4.66 -4.98 2.70
N ALA A 166 5.19 -5.97 3.41
CA ALA A 166 6.40 -5.74 4.13
C ALA A 166 7.40 -5.32 3.05
N THR A 167 7.50 -4.01 2.78
CA THR A 167 8.82 -3.42 2.55
C THR A 167 9.74 -4.14 3.51
N GLU A 168 10.91 -4.59 3.10
CA GLU A 168 11.82 -5.39 3.94
C GLU A 168 12.03 -4.78 5.36
N ALA A 169 11.66 -3.52 5.56
CA ALA A 169 11.29 -2.87 6.82
C ALA A 169 10.17 -3.48 7.74
N GLN A 170 9.36 -4.49 7.37
CA GLN A 170 8.27 -5.02 8.23
C GLN A 170 8.39 -6.50 8.64
N VAL A 171 9.39 -7.25 8.14
CA VAL A 171 9.86 -8.46 8.85
C VAL A 171 10.68 -8.09 10.09
N ALA A 172 11.13 -6.83 10.17
CA ALA A 172 11.63 -6.25 11.41
C ALA A 172 10.52 -5.46 12.12
N ILE A 173 9.68 -6.13 12.91
CA ILE A 173 9.33 -5.55 14.23
C ILE A 173 10.61 -5.60 15.07
N LYS A 174 11.61 -4.80 14.69
CA LYS A 174 12.40 -4.09 15.66
C LYS A 174 11.68 -2.76 15.79
N LYS A 175 11.27 -2.45 17.03
CA LYS A 175 10.95 -1.09 17.48
C LYS A 175 11.75 -0.09 16.66
N ALA A 176 11.13 0.97 16.13
CA ALA A 176 11.85 2.12 15.57
C ALA A 176 13.14 2.30 16.38
N PRO A 177 14.35 2.23 15.79
CA PRO A 177 15.57 2.14 16.57
C PRO A 177 15.56 3.28 17.58
N THR A 178 15.32 2.91 18.84
CA THR A 178 15.40 3.84 19.94
C THR A 178 16.88 4.01 20.15
N PHE A 179 17.47 4.92 19.37
CA PHE A 179 18.84 5.33 19.58
C PHE A 179 18.93 5.85 21.02
N SER A 180 19.71 5.17 21.85
CA SER A 180 20.00 5.63 23.21
C SER A 180 21.14 6.64 23.14
N GLY A 181 21.06 7.70 23.96
CA GLY A 181 22.12 8.71 24.03
C GLY A 181 22.04 9.82 22.98
N ARG A 182 22.98 10.76 23.08
CA ARG A 182 23.15 11.88 22.15
C ARG A 182 23.94 11.42 20.93
N PRO A 183 23.77 12.02 19.74
CA PRO A 183 24.52 11.61 18.56
C PRO A 183 26.03 11.60 18.77
N VAL A 184 26.59 12.55 19.53
CA VAL A 184 28.03 12.58 19.85
C VAL A 184 28.53 11.31 20.57
N GLU A 185 27.64 10.56 21.25
CA GLU A 185 27.96 9.33 21.99
C GLU A 185 27.77 8.05 21.16
N TRP A 186 27.27 8.16 19.93
CA TRP A 186 26.98 6.99 19.10
C TRP A 186 28.26 6.30 18.64
N ASN A 187 28.26 4.97 18.73
CA ASN A 187 29.29 4.13 18.12
C ASN A 187 29.00 3.92 16.61
N VAL A 188 29.96 3.30 15.90
CA VAL A 188 29.85 3.05 14.45
C VAL A 188 28.59 2.26 14.09
N GLN A 189 28.24 1.24 14.89
CA GLN A 189 27.03 0.44 14.64
C GLN A 189 25.76 1.29 14.75
N THR A 190 25.70 2.17 15.76
CA THR A 190 24.55 3.05 15.97
C THR A 190 24.41 4.06 14.83
N VAL A 191 25.52 4.53 14.27
CA VAL A 191 25.52 5.35 13.04
C VAL A 191 25.02 4.55 11.85
N CYS A 192 25.47 3.31 11.68
CA CYS A 192 24.99 2.45 10.59
C CYS A 192 23.50 2.19 10.66
N ASP A 193 23.00 1.84 11.85
CA ASP A 193 21.56 1.66 12.12
C ASP A 193 20.77 2.96 11.84
N PHE A 194 21.37 4.13 12.15
CA PHE A 194 20.77 5.44 11.86
C PHE A 194 20.68 5.71 10.35
N ILE A 195 21.76 5.48 9.60
CA ILE A 195 21.77 5.66 8.14
C ILE A 195 20.80 4.68 7.47
N GLU A 196 20.77 3.42 7.91
CA GLU A 196 19.86 2.40 7.39
C GLU A 196 18.38 2.74 7.67
N SER A 197 18.10 3.44 8.78
CA SER A 197 16.74 3.86 9.13
C SER A 197 16.15 4.95 8.21
N ILE A 198 16.98 5.60 7.39
CA ILE A 198 16.56 6.65 6.47
C ILE A 198 16.20 5.99 5.12
N PRO A 199 15.00 6.26 4.55
CA PRO A 199 14.61 5.71 3.26
C PRO A 199 15.68 5.92 2.19
N GLU A 200 15.92 4.87 1.40
CA GLU A 200 16.88 4.85 0.29
C GLU A 200 18.38 5.03 0.69
N CYS A 201 18.71 5.07 1.99
CA CYS A 201 20.09 5.23 2.45
C CYS A 201 20.82 3.91 2.79
N ALA A 202 20.12 2.77 2.79
CA ALA A 202 20.69 1.44 3.06
C ALA A 202 21.95 1.09 2.22
N PRO A 203 22.04 1.43 0.91
CA PRO A 203 23.23 1.13 0.10
C PRO A 203 24.52 1.80 0.60
N TYR A 204 24.43 2.88 1.37
CA TYR A 204 25.59 3.66 1.83
C TYR A 204 26.14 3.17 3.17
N VAL A 205 25.38 2.36 3.92
CA VAL A 205 25.73 1.88 5.27
C VAL A 205 27.10 1.19 5.30
N ALA A 206 27.40 0.37 4.29
CA ALA A 206 28.68 -0.34 4.20
C ALA A 206 29.88 0.63 4.20
N LYS A 207 29.72 1.82 3.62
CA LYS A 207 30.76 2.85 3.55
C LYS A 207 30.93 3.57 4.90
N PHE A 208 29.84 3.86 5.60
CA PHE A 208 29.91 4.37 6.99
C PHE A 208 30.60 3.37 7.92
N GLN A 209 30.31 2.08 7.75
CA GLN A 209 30.94 1.01 8.50
C GLN A 209 32.44 0.89 8.18
N SER A 210 32.81 0.88 6.89
CA SER A 210 34.20 0.75 6.46
C SER A 210 35.07 1.92 6.88
N GLU A 211 34.54 3.14 6.80
CA GLU A 211 35.20 4.37 7.25
C GLU A 211 35.13 4.57 8.77
N ARG A 212 34.49 3.64 9.49
CA ARG A 212 34.36 3.64 10.96
C ARG A 212 33.77 4.95 11.49
N ILE A 213 32.77 5.49 10.80
CA ILE A 213 32.12 6.75 11.18
C ILE A 213 31.31 6.53 12.46
N ASN A 214 31.78 7.11 13.56
CA ASN A 214 31.03 7.19 14.80
C ASN A 214 30.20 8.48 14.84
N GLY A 215 29.41 8.66 15.90
CA GLY A 215 28.47 9.78 15.97
C GLY A 215 29.13 11.15 16.10
N ALA A 216 30.27 11.25 16.77
CA ALA A 216 31.07 12.47 16.78
C ALA A 216 31.57 12.84 15.37
N ALA A 217 32.09 11.88 14.62
CA ALA A 217 32.49 12.10 13.23
C ALA A 217 31.30 12.47 12.34
N LEU A 218 30.15 11.80 12.52
CA LEU A 218 28.92 12.08 11.77
C LEU A 218 28.44 13.54 11.94
N LEU A 219 28.60 14.12 13.13
CA LEU A 219 28.22 15.50 13.41
C LEU A 219 29.11 16.54 12.73
N GLU A 220 30.35 16.17 12.38
CA GLU A 220 31.29 17.03 11.66
C GLU A 220 31.12 16.94 10.14
N LEU A 221 30.42 15.90 9.63
CA LEU A 221 30.17 15.75 8.20
C LEU A 221 29.10 16.73 7.73
N ASP A 222 29.40 17.44 6.64
CA ASP A 222 28.44 18.26 5.94
C ASP A 222 27.85 17.54 4.70
N LYS A 223 26.91 18.22 4.02
CA LYS A 223 26.24 17.69 2.83
C LYS A 223 27.22 17.41 1.68
N LYS A 224 28.31 18.18 1.63
CA LYS A 224 29.36 18.06 0.62
C LYS A 224 30.24 16.85 0.94
N ASP A 225 30.58 16.61 2.20
CA ASP A 225 31.31 15.41 2.60
C ASP A 225 30.51 14.13 2.28
N LEU A 226 29.21 14.12 2.60
CA LEU A 226 28.32 13.02 2.25
C LEU A 226 28.24 12.78 0.73
N LYS A 227 28.30 13.85 -0.07
CA LYS A 227 28.28 13.73 -1.53
C LYS A 227 29.61 13.24 -2.07
N ASP A 228 30.71 13.86 -1.65
CA ASP A 228 32.02 13.70 -2.27
C ASP A 228 32.74 12.45 -1.72
N PHE A 229 32.67 12.21 -0.41
CA PHE A 229 33.27 11.03 0.22
C PHE A 229 32.35 9.82 0.22
N PHE A 230 31.05 9.99 0.47
CA PHE A 230 30.12 8.84 0.55
C PHE A 230 29.41 8.55 -0.77
N GLU A 231 29.70 9.33 -1.83
CA GLU A 231 29.10 9.19 -3.16
C GLU A 231 27.57 9.24 -3.12
N MET A 232 27.02 9.97 -2.15
CA MET A 232 25.57 10.12 -1.99
C MET A 232 25.02 11.20 -2.94
N PRO A 233 23.88 10.97 -3.59
CA PRO A 233 23.11 12.02 -4.22
C PRO A 233 22.81 13.16 -3.23
N LEU A 234 22.85 14.41 -3.71
CA LEU A 234 22.64 15.59 -2.86
C LEU A 234 21.33 15.52 -2.05
N GLY A 235 20.26 14.96 -2.63
CA GLY A 235 18.98 14.77 -1.95
C GLY A 235 19.10 13.86 -0.72
N LEU A 236 19.84 12.75 -0.83
CA LEU A 236 20.06 11.83 0.29
C LEU A 236 20.98 12.44 1.34
N ALA A 237 22.03 13.16 0.92
CA ALA A 237 22.89 13.91 1.84
C ALA A 237 22.08 14.93 2.67
N VAL A 238 21.17 15.67 2.03
CA VAL A 238 20.24 16.59 2.71
C VAL A 238 19.32 15.85 3.69
N ASN A 239 18.82 14.67 3.32
CA ASN A 239 17.96 13.87 4.18
C ASN A 239 18.70 13.39 5.44
N VAL A 240 19.93 12.90 5.32
CA VAL A 240 20.78 12.50 6.46
C VAL A 240 20.95 13.67 7.44
N CYS A 241 21.41 14.82 6.96
CA CYS A 241 21.60 16.00 7.82
C CYS A 241 20.29 16.46 8.48
N SER A 242 19.17 16.38 7.76
CA SER A 242 17.85 16.80 8.28
C SER A 242 17.33 15.86 9.36
N HIS A 243 17.53 14.55 9.20
CA HIS A 243 17.15 13.55 10.22
C HIS A 243 18.01 13.69 11.48
N LEU A 244 19.31 13.95 11.32
CA LEU A 244 20.23 14.13 12.44
C LEU A 244 19.83 15.35 13.28
N LYS A 245 19.56 16.49 12.63
CA LYS A 245 19.09 17.71 13.30
C LYS A 245 17.78 17.51 14.06
N LYS A 246 16.78 16.88 13.42
CA LYS A 246 15.51 16.55 14.08
C LYS A 246 15.69 15.64 15.30
N TYR A 247 16.67 14.74 15.25
CA TYR A 247 16.99 13.87 16.36
C TYR A 247 17.63 14.66 17.52
N GLU A 248 18.59 15.54 17.25
CA GLU A 248 19.19 16.42 18.26
C GLU A 248 18.15 17.33 18.92
N GLU A 249 17.24 17.93 18.15
CA GLU A 249 16.15 18.78 18.66
C GLU A 249 15.22 18.03 19.62
N LYS A 250 14.98 16.73 19.39
CA LYS A 250 14.14 15.89 20.26
C LYS A 250 14.84 15.48 21.56
N LYS A 251 16.17 15.41 21.58
CA LYS A 251 16.95 15.04 22.78
C LYS A 251 17.30 16.24 23.67
N ASN A 252 17.25 17.45 23.11
CA ASN A 252 17.48 18.71 23.84
C ASN A 252 16.18 19.30 24.44
N ARG A 253 15.04 18.62 24.30
CA ARG A 253 13.75 18.95 24.95
C ARG A 253 13.46 17.96 26.06
#